data_AF-A0A9Q4HWA9-F1
#
_entry.id   AF-A0A9Q4HWA9-F1
#
_cell.length_a   1.000
_cell.length_b   1.000
_cell.length_c   1.000
_cell.angle_alpha   90.00
_cell.angle_beta   90.00
_cell.angle_gamma   90.00
#
_symmetry.space_group_name_H-M   'P 1'
#
loop_
_entity.id
_entity.type
_entity.pdbx_description
1 polymer ?
#
loop_
_entity_poly.entity_id
_entity_poly.type
_entity_poly.pdbx_seq_one_letter_code
_entity_poly.pdbx_strand_id
1 'polypeptide(L)'
;MKQLKLHRQCTHSKLTNFGFRKYGLNYKLFLPLYENKSKTVIAAEFLVSSLDNYIGYDVMDVCNDTLYTAFYDREYTNEGKNDVYRTVYTRLSDIMDDMVKAKIIRKRVI
;
A
#
# COMPACT_ATOMS: atom_id res chain seq x y z
N MET A 1 4.41 3.34 9.31
CA MET A 1 3.32 3.92 8.51
C MET A 1 3.78 5.12 7.69
N LYS A 2 3.81 4.97 6.36
CA LYS A 2 3.97 6.09 5.42
C LYS A 2 2.59 6.72 5.16
N GLN A 3 2.52 8.05 4.99
CA GLN A 3 1.25 8.76 4.82
C GLN A 3 1.21 9.55 3.50
N LEU A 4 0.06 9.53 2.84
CA LEU A 4 -0.23 10.34 1.66
C LEU A 4 -1.50 11.16 1.85
N LYS A 5 -1.58 12.30 1.17
CA LYS A 5 -2.78 13.13 1.17
C LYS A 5 -3.81 12.56 0.20
N LEU A 6 -5.05 12.45 0.66
CA LEU A 6 -6.17 12.13 -0.21
C LEU A 6 -6.36 13.22 -1.27
N HIS A 7 -6.83 12.79 -2.43
CA HIS A 7 -7.28 13.69 -3.47
C HIS A 7 -8.58 14.39 -3.01
N ARG A 8 -8.76 15.67 -3.34
CA ARG A 8 -9.97 16.45 -2.95
C ARG A 8 -11.28 15.89 -3.51
N GLN A 9 -11.17 15.11 -4.58
CA GLN A 9 -12.30 14.44 -5.23
C GLN A 9 -12.41 12.96 -4.84
N CYS A 10 -11.64 12.48 -3.85
CA CYS A 10 -11.78 11.12 -3.35
C CYS A 10 -13.14 11.00 -2.65
N THR A 11 -13.94 10.03 -3.07
CA THR A 11 -15.29 9.79 -2.52
C THR A 11 -15.39 8.36 -2.03
N HIS A 12 -16.41 8.08 -1.24
CA HIS A 12 -16.76 6.72 -0.82
C HIS A 12 -16.76 5.74 -1.99
N SER A 13 -17.48 6.07 -3.08
CA SER A 13 -17.59 5.20 -4.26
C SER A 13 -16.24 4.94 -4.93
N LYS A 14 -15.32 5.92 -4.99
CA LYS A 14 -13.98 5.70 -5.54
C LYS A 14 -13.17 4.72 -4.71
N LEU A 15 -13.24 4.84 -3.38
CA LEU A 15 -12.57 3.91 -2.47
C LEU A 15 -13.14 2.50 -2.62
N THR A 16 -14.46 2.34 -2.57
CA THR A 16 -15.09 1.02 -2.66
C THR A 16 -14.90 0.37 -4.03
N ASN A 17 -14.98 1.14 -5.12
CA ASN A 17 -14.75 0.63 -6.48
C ASN A 17 -13.30 0.19 -6.69
N PHE A 18 -12.34 0.81 -5.99
CA PHE A 18 -10.95 0.39 -6.01
C PHE A 18 -10.69 -0.86 -5.13
N GLY A 19 -11.63 -1.21 -4.25
CA GLY A 19 -11.57 -2.41 -3.41
C GLY A 19 -11.42 -2.13 -1.91
N PHE A 20 -11.39 -0.86 -1.48
CA PHE A 20 -11.39 -0.53 -0.06
C PHE A 20 -12.70 -0.95 0.60
N ARG A 21 -12.60 -1.53 1.79
CA ARG A 21 -13.75 -1.90 2.62
C ARG A 21 -13.91 -0.90 3.77
N LYS A 22 -15.16 -0.48 4.02
CA LYS A 22 -15.48 0.49 5.08
C LYS A 22 -15.60 -0.22 6.43
N TYR A 23 -14.95 0.34 7.45
CA TYR A 23 -15.00 -0.09 8.84
C TYR A 23 -15.23 1.13 9.73
N GLY A 24 -16.49 1.39 10.08
CA GLY A 24 -16.87 2.61 10.80
C GLY A 24 -16.52 3.87 10.00
N LEU A 25 -15.65 4.71 10.56
CA LEU A 25 -15.15 5.95 9.94
C LEU A 25 -13.88 5.75 9.10
N ASN A 26 -13.36 4.53 9.03
CA ASN A 26 -12.13 4.23 8.31
C ASN A 26 -12.42 3.34 7.09
N TYR A 27 -11.46 3.31 6.16
CA TYR A 27 -11.44 2.32 5.09
C TYR A 27 -10.14 1.54 5.15
N LYS A 28 -10.22 0.24 4.89
CA LYS A 28 -9.05 -0.63 4.81
C LYS A 28 -8.96 -1.34 3.47
N LEU A 29 -7.75 -1.52 2.98
CA LEU A 29 -7.47 -2.31 1.79
C LEU A 29 -6.17 -3.09 2.02
N PHE A 30 -6.21 -4.38 1.74
CA PHE A 30 -5.07 -5.27 1.81
C PHE A 30 -4.78 -5.78 0.40
N LEU A 31 -3.57 -5.55 -0.11
CA LEU A 31 -3.17 -5.95 -1.45
C LEU A 31 -1.87 -6.77 -1.42
N PRO A 32 -1.83 -7.95 -2.07
CA PRO A 32 -0.60 -8.71 -2.19
C PRO A 32 0.42 -7.95 -3.05
N LEU A 33 1.66 -7.86 -2.57
CA LEU A 33 2.79 -7.28 -3.29
C LEU A 33 3.75 -8.34 -3.81
N TYR A 34 3.88 -9.46 -3.09
CA TYR A 34 4.69 -10.60 -3.49
C TYR A 34 4.06 -11.90 -3.02
N GLU A 35 4.01 -12.88 -3.93
CA GLU A 35 3.46 -14.20 -3.68
C GLU A 35 4.52 -15.27 -3.95
N ASN A 36 4.54 -16.29 -3.09
CA ASN A 36 5.35 -17.49 -3.28
C ASN A 36 4.42 -18.70 -3.31
N LYS A 37 4.42 -19.46 -4.42
CA LYS A 37 3.53 -20.63 -4.61
C LYS A 37 2.05 -20.30 -4.28
N SER A 38 1.57 -19.18 -4.79
CA SER A 38 0.19 -18.68 -4.59
C SER A 38 -0.16 -18.28 -3.15
N LYS A 39 0.81 -18.18 -2.26
CA LYS A 39 0.63 -17.61 -0.92
C LYS A 39 1.21 -16.21 -0.90
N THR A 40 0.43 -15.24 -0.45
CA THR A 40 0.93 -13.89 -0.19
C THR A 40 1.95 -13.93 0.93
N VAL A 41 3.16 -13.45 0.65
CA VAL A 41 4.25 -13.34 1.62
C VAL A 41 4.42 -11.89 2.05
N ILE A 42 4.39 -10.96 1.08
CA ILE A 42 4.46 -9.52 1.35
C ILE A 42 3.20 -8.85 0.85
N ALA A 43 2.63 -7.96 1.65
CA ALA A 43 1.42 -7.22 1.31
C ALA A 43 1.51 -5.75 1.72
N ALA A 44 0.70 -4.92 1.06
CA ALA A 44 0.44 -3.55 1.51
C ALA A 44 -0.89 -3.53 2.28
N GLU A 45 -0.85 -3.03 3.50
CA GLU A 45 -2.05 -2.64 4.24
C GLU A 45 -2.24 -1.12 4.13
N PHE A 46 -3.38 -0.70 3.60
CA PHE A 46 -3.77 0.69 3.51
C PHE A 46 -4.89 1.00 4.49
N LEU A 47 -4.78 2.14 5.16
CA LEU A 47 -5.79 2.70 6.05
C LEU A 47 -6.13 4.12 5.63
N VAL A 48 -7.40 4.39 5.33
CA VAL A 48 -7.89 5.74 5.05
C VAL A 48 -8.68 6.24 6.25
N SER A 49 -8.28 7.39 6.79
CA SER A 49 -9.09 8.17 7.73
C SER A 49 -9.86 9.22 6.94
N SER A 50 -11.20 9.11 6.91
CA SER A 50 -12.02 10.14 6.26
C SER A 50 -12.12 11.43 7.08
N LEU A 51 -11.77 11.38 8.38
CA LEU A 51 -11.74 12.57 9.24
C LEU A 51 -10.53 13.44 8.92
N ASP A 52 -9.37 12.80 8.79
CA ASP A 52 -8.08 13.49 8.70
C ASP A 52 -7.60 13.69 7.25
N ASN A 53 -8.39 13.21 6.28
CA ASN A 53 -8.12 13.29 4.84
C ASN A 53 -6.74 12.74 4.40
N TYR A 54 -6.25 11.70 5.09
CA TYR A 54 -5.03 11.00 4.73
C TYR A 54 -5.29 9.51 4.48
N ILE A 55 -4.36 8.91 3.74
CA ILE A 55 -4.20 7.47 3.63
C ILE A 55 -2.82 7.09 4.18
N GLY A 56 -2.80 6.20 5.16
CA GLY A 56 -1.60 5.55 5.65
C GLY A 56 -1.42 4.20 4.96
N TYR A 57 -0.18 3.77 4.78
CA TYR A 57 0.10 2.40 4.42
C TYR A 57 1.33 1.85 5.12
N ASP A 58 1.35 0.53 5.27
CA ASP A 58 2.51 -0.25 5.66
C ASP A 58 2.71 -1.46 4.76
N VAL A 59 3.97 -1.82 4.55
CA VAL A 59 4.38 -3.02 3.81
C VAL A 59 4.74 -4.09 4.83
N MET A 60 3.98 -5.17 4.83
CA MET A 60 4.01 -6.22 5.85
C MET A 60 4.59 -7.50 5.27
N ASP A 61 5.46 -8.16 6.04
CA ASP A 61 5.72 -9.58 5.94
C ASP A 61 4.58 -10.34 6.64
N VAL A 62 3.71 -10.92 5.84
CA VAL A 62 2.48 -11.61 6.26
C VAL A 62 2.80 -12.93 6.98
N CYS A 63 3.96 -13.53 6.70
CA CYS A 63 4.34 -14.80 7.34
C CYS A 63 4.64 -14.62 8.83
N ASN A 64 5.19 -13.45 9.19
CA ASN A 64 5.65 -13.15 10.53
C ASN A 64 4.80 -12.08 11.25
N ASP A 65 3.81 -11.51 10.56
CA ASP A 65 2.99 -10.37 11.04
C ASP A 65 3.84 -9.16 11.47
N THR A 66 4.89 -8.87 10.68
CA THR A 66 5.84 -7.78 10.95
C THR A 66 5.96 -6.84 9.75
N LEU A 67 6.52 -5.65 9.94
CA LEU A 67 6.94 -4.81 8.82
C LEU A 67 7.98 -5.54 7.97
N TYR A 68 7.89 -5.40 6.65
CA TYR A 68 8.90 -5.94 5.74
C TYR A 68 10.18 -5.10 5.82
N THR A 69 11.15 -5.55 6.61
CA THR A 69 12.37 -4.79 6.97
C THR A 69 13.08 -4.18 5.78
N ALA A 70 13.28 -4.94 4.70
CA ALA A 70 14.01 -4.46 3.52
C ALA A 70 13.36 -3.26 2.82
N PHE A 71 12.06 -2.99 3.05
CA PHE A 71 11.37 -1.82 2.52
C PHE A 71 11.59 -0.55 3.34
N TYR A 72 11.98 -0.68 4.61
CA TYR A 72 12.15 0.46 5.54
C TYR A 72 13.62 0.69 5.93
N ASP A 73 14.46 -0.33 5.81
CA ASP A 73 15.86 -0.28 6.21
C ASP A 73 16.79 -0.53 5.01
N ARG A 74 17.59 0.49 4.70
CA ARG A 74 18.53 0.52 3.57
C ARG A 74 19.64 -0.52 3.69
N GLU A 75 19.98 -0.95 4.91
CA GLU A 75 20.98 -2.01 5.11
C GLU A 75 20.50 -3.33 4.48
N TYR A 76 19.18 -3.57 4.48
CA TYR A 76 18.55 -4.81 4.00
C TYR A 76 17.93 -4.68 2.61
N THR A 77 17.81 -3.46 2.07
CA THR A 77 17.20 -3.20 0.77
C THR A 77 18.01 -3.81 -0.39
N ASN A 78 19.34 -3.66 -0.37
CA ASN A 78 20.28 -4.05 -1.43
C ASN A 78 19.64 -4.17 -2.83
N GLU A 79 19.23 -3.03 -3.39
CA GLU A 79 18.35 -2.94 -4.56
C GLU A 79 18.85 -3.70 -5.79
N GLY A 80 20.17 -3.86 -5.92
CA GLY A 80 20.78 -4.60 -7.03
C GLY A 80 20.76 -6.12 -6.87
N LYS A 81 20.41 -6.65 -5.70
CA LYS A 81 20.48 -8.11 -5.39
C LYS A 81 19.21 -8.68 -4.78
N ASN A 82 18.30 -7.85 -4.26
CA ASN A 82 17.08 -8.30 -3.63
C ASN A 82 15.89 -8.28 -4.61
N ASP A 83 15.68 -9.39 -5.32
CA ASP A 83 14.59 -9.52 -6.29
C ASP A 83 13.20 -9.38 -5.63
N VAL A 84 13.04 -9.86 -4.39
CA VAL A 84 11.77 -9.71 -3.65
C VAL A 84 11.46 -8.25 -3.41
N TYR A 85 12.44 -7.47 -2.93
CA TYR A 85 12.29 -6.01 -2.76
C TYR A 85 11.93 -5.33 -4.08
N ARG A 86 12.61 -5.65 -5.18
CA ARG A 86 12.32 -5.05 -6.50
C ARG A 86 10.90 -5.33 -6.95
N THR A 87 10.41 -6.57 -6.79
CA THR A 87 9.03 -6.94 -7.11
C THR A 87 8.05 -6.19 -6.23
N VAL A 88 8.28 -6.15 -4.92
CA VAL A 88 7.46 -5.42 -3.95
C VAL A 88 7.37 -3.93 -4.30
N TYR A 89 8.51 -3.29 -4.56
CA TYR A 89 8.58 -1.88 -4.91
C TYR A 89 7.82 -1.58 -6.20
N THR A 90 8.06 -2.37 -7.25
CA THR A 90 7.39 -2.21 -8.55
C THR A 90 5.88 -2.35 -8.40
N ARG A 91 5.43 -3.41 -7.72
CA ARG A 91 4.01 -3.67 -7.54
C ARG A 91 3.32 -2.59 -6.72
N LEU A 92 3.97 -2.10 -5.66
CA LEU A 92 3.45 -1.00 -4.87
C LEU A 92 3.38 0.29 -5.70
N SER A 93 4.37 0.55 -6.55
CA SER A 93 4.35 1.68 -7.48
C SER A 93 3.17 1.63 -8.42
N ASP A 94 2.90 0.48 -9.05
CA ASP A 94 1.76 0.32 -9.96
C ASP A 94 0.43 0.58 -9.25
N ILE A 95 0.27 0.04 -8.03
CA ILE A 95 -0.92 0.26 -7.20
C ILE A 95 -1.10 1.75 -6.90
N MET A 96 -0.02 2.46 -6.53
CA MET A 96 -0.07 3.89 -6.23
C MET A 96 -0.41 4.71 -7.47
N ASP A 97 0.13 4.35 -8.63
CA ASP A 97 -0.18 5.02 -9.90
C ASP A 97 -1.66 4.82 -10.27
N ASP A 98 -2.22 3.63 -10.03
CA ASP A 98 -3.64 3.37 -10.22
C ASP A 98 -4.51 4.15 -9.20
N MET A 99 -4.06 4.32 -7.96
CA MET A 99 -4.73 5.19 -6.99
C MET A 99 -4.69 6.67 -7.40
N VAL A 100 -3.60 7.14 -8.03
CA VAL A 100 -3.53 8.49 -8.61
C VAL A 100 -4.51 8.64 -9.76
N LYS A 101 -4.54 7.69 -10.72
CA LYS A 101 -5.48 7.69 -11.86
C LYS A 101 -6.94 7.67 -11.39
N ALA A 102 -7.25 6.87 -10.37
CA ALA A 102 -8.57 6.80 -9.74
C ALA A 102 -8.93 8.06 -8.92
N LYS A 103 -7.99 9.01 -8.77
CA LYS A 103 -8.13 10.22 -7.95
C LYS A 103 -8.46 9.88 -6.49
N ILE A 104 -7.77 8.88 -5.93
CA ILE A 104 -7.80 8.52 -4.51
C ILE A 104 -6.73 9.29 -3.76
N ILE A 105 -5.49 9.30 -4.29
CA ILE A 105 -4.36 10.09 -3.78
C ILE A 105 -3.94 11.17 -4.77
N ARG A 106 -3.23 12.19 -4.29
CA ARG A 106 -2.77 13.29 -5.17
C ARG A 106 -1.55 12.95 -6.01
N LYS A 107 -0.60 12.22 -5.44
CA LYS A 107 0.64 11.79 -6.07
C LYS A 107 1.19 10.57 -5.35
N ARG A 108 2.00 9.79 -6.06
CA ARG A 108 2.78 8.70 -5.49
C ARG A 108 3.81 9.23 -4.48
N VAL A 109 3.95 8.54 -3.36
CA VAL A 109 5.05 8.70 -2.39
C VAL A 109 5.43 7.32 -1.87
N ILE A 110 6.60 6.83 -2.26
CA ILE A 110 7.16 5.52 -1.88
C ILE A 110 8.50 5.76 -1.24
#